data_AF-A0A2S9YU58-F1
#
_entry.id   AF-A0A2S9YU58-F1
#
_cell.length_a   1.000
_cell.length_b   1.000
_cell.length_c   1.000
_cell.angle_alpha   90.00
_cell.angle_beta   90.00
_cell.angle_gamma   90.00
#
_symmetry.space_group_name_H-M   'P 1'
#
loop_
_entity.id
_entity.type
_entity.pdbx_description
1 polymer ?
#
loop_
_entity_poly.entity_id
_entity_poly.type
_entity_poly.pdbx_seq_one_letter_code
_entity_poly.pdbx_strand_id
1 'polypeptide(L)'
;MDRAGRRRFAATVVLVGSSAAGLACTDRESPGGELGTAADTTGTTAPGDGDPGDGDPGDGDGDGDPGGPLPNIDVLMTRDLVEDSVWTTTQQFAPDDCAIVEGCIDQPGARRLLRFSTYTPNVGVADFVGGSPTLEPERFTWDECHEHWHFLNYAAYRLLDERGKIVASGHKMSFSLMDLAPWQADAEPGKYPLHDGTQGISVGWADAYVSQIDCQWVDITGLAAGEYQLEITVNPDAVIQESDHGDNTLLIPISLTDVDSGPPGPPDDWSCPLPTYGANDVCDCGCGAFDPDCPNPTAAACEVCNQVGSCAQDEADCSSIAPNDNAMCE
;
A
#
# COMPACT_ATOMS: atom_id res chain seq x y z
N MET A 1 25.68 18.15 4.82
CA MET A 1 24.73 19.26 4.62
C MET A 1 23.46 18.89 5.37
N ASP A 2 22.87 19.87 6.01
CA ASP A 2 22.09 19.79 7.26
C ASP A 2 20.93 18.78 7.26
N ARG A 3 20.82 17.97 8.32
CA ARG A 3 19.73 17.02 8.60
C ARG A 3 18.57 17.69 9.38
N ALA A 4 18.71 18.97 9.72
CA ALA A 4 17.71 19.74 10.45
C ALA A 4 16.83 20.57 9.49
N GLY A 5 15.62 20.11 9.19
CA GLY A 5 14.65 20.95 8.48
C GLY A 5 13.46 20.27 7.81
N ARG A 6 13.45 18.95 7.64
CA ARG A 6 12.26 18.26 7.14
C ARG A 6 11.32 18.02 8.30
N ARG A 7 10.18 18.73 8.31
CA ARG A 7 9.05 18.41 9.17
C ARG A 7 8.71 16.95 8.88
N ARG A 8 8.90 16.07 9.86
CA ARG A 8 8.35 14.72 9.83
C ARG A 8 6.84 14.89 9.84
N PHE A 9 6.23 14.81 8.66
CA PHE A 9 4.79 14.54 8.60
C PHE A 9 4.68 13.08 9.02
N ALA A 10 4.28 12.84 10.27
CA ALA A 10 3.74 11.54 10.62
C ALA A 10 2.51 11.37 9.72
N ALA A 11 2.63 10.56 8.66
CA ALA A 11 1.48 10.09 7.93
C ALA A 11 0.64 9.31 8.95
N THR A 12 -0.42 9.93 9.48
CA THR A 12 -1.42 9.20 10.25
C THR A 12 -2.11 8.28 9.24
N VAL A 13 -1.60 7.06 9.12
CA VAL A 13 -2.23 6.01 8.33
C VAL A 13 -3.53 5.67 9.03
N VAL A 14 -4.66 5.92 8.38
CA VAL A 14 -5.94 5.39 8.83
C VAL A 14 -5.93 3.90 8.52
N LEU A 15 -5.52 3.08 9.49
CA LEU A 15 -5.67 1.64 9.41
C LEU A 15 -7.16 1.31 9.43
N VAL A 16 -7.71 0.92 8.28
CA VAL A 16 -9.03 0.29 8.24
C VAL A 16 -8.83 -1.13 8.76
N GLY A 17 -9.01 -1.32 10.06
CA GLY A 17 -8.86 -2.62 10.71
C GLY A 17 -9.88 -3.61 10.15
N SER A 18 -9.40 -4.64 9.45
CA SER A 18 -10.20 -5.82 9.18
C SER A 18 -9.98 -6.81 10.32
N SER A 19 -11.05 -7.11 11.05
CA SER A 19 -11.03 -8.03 12.17
C SER A 19 -10.83 -9.44 11.63
N ALA A 20 -9.64 -10.02 11.81
CA ALA A 20 -9.40 -11.44 11.55
C ALA A 20 -10.14 -12.30 12.59
N ALA A 21 -11.43 -12.52 12.35
CA ALA A 21 -12.18 -13.60 12.98
C ALA A 21 -12.27 -14.73 11.96
N GLY A 22 -11.41 -15.75 12.12
CA GLY A 22 -11.40 -16.95 11.30
C GLY A 22 -12.81 -17.55 11.19
N LEU A 23 -13.37 -17.50 9.99
CA LEU A 23 -14.58 -18.23 9.63
C LEU A 23 -14.24 -19.19 8.49
N ALA A 24 -14.35 -20.48 8.79
CA ALA A 24 -14.15 -21.56 7.86
C ALA A 24 -15.03 -21.39 6.60
N CYS A 25 -14.39 -21.52 5.43
CA CYS A 25 -15.07 -21.61 4.14
C CYS A 25 -16.08 -22.76 4.16
N THR A 26 -17.35 -22.44 3.90
CA THR A 26 -18.34 -23.44 3.50
C THR A 26 -18.75 -23.14 2.07
N ASP A 27 -18.56 -24.15 1.20
CA ASP A 27 -18.88 -24.12 -0.21
C ASP A 27 -20.32 -23.67 -0.45
N ARG A 28 -20.50 -22.64 -1.29
CA ARG A 28 -21.77 -22.41 -1.99
C ARG A 28 -21.59 -22.70 -3.47
N GLU A 29 -22.11 -23.87 -3.84
CA GLU A 29 -22.35 -24.29 -5.22
C GLU A 29 -23.14 -23.22 -6.00
N SER A 30 -22.58 -22.80 -7.14
CA SER A 30 -23.31 -22.06 -8.18
C SER A 30 -24.09 -23.04 -9.06
N PRO A 31 -25.40 -22.86 -9.31
CA PRO A 31 -26.08 -23.59 -10.37
C PRO A 31 -25.92 -22.84 -11.70
N GLY A 32 -25.28 -23.51 -12.66
CA GLY A 32 -25.25 -23.08 -14.06
C GLY A 32 -26.51 -23.45 -14.84
N GLY A 33 -26.62 -22.84 -16.03
CA GLY A 33 -27.36 -23.37 -17.18
C GLY A 33 -28.74 -22.78 -17.44
N GLU A 34 -28.87 -21.97 -18.51
CA GLU A 34 -29.45 -22.41 -19.80
C GLU A 34 -29.76 -21.19 -20.70
N LEU A 35 -29.15 -21.14 -21.88
CA LEU A 35 -29.52 -20.25 -22.98
C LEU A 35 -30.58 -20.95 -23.85
N GLY A 36 -31.81 -20.43 -23.83
CA GLY A 36 -32.94 -20.93 -24.62
C GLY A 36 -33.27 -20.05 -25.83
N THR A 37 -32.94 -20.57 -27.02
CA THR A 37 -33.66 -20.56 -28.32
C THR A 37 -34.42 -19.33 -28.86
N ALA A 38 -34.21 -19.10 -30.16
CA ALA A 38 -34.75 -18.10 -31.07
C ALA A 38 -36.17 -18.35 -31.64
N ALA A 39 -36.82 -17.28 -32.14
CA ALA A 39 -37.61 -17.17 -33.39
C ALA A 39 -38.32 -15.78 -33.44
N ASP A 40 -38.02 -14.90 -34.42
CA ASP A 40 -38.66 -14.73 -35.76
C ASP A 40 -39.76 -13.62 -35.74
N THR A 41 -39.70 -12.49 -36.46
CA THR A 41 -40.06 -12.34 -37.89
C THR A 41 -39.94 -10.85 -38.32
N THR A 42 -39.17 -10.52 -39.37
CA THR A 42 -39.57 -10.09 -40.75
C THR A 42 -39.81 -8.59 -41.05
N GLY A 43 -39.21 -8.14 -42.16
CA GLY A 43 -39.43 -6.84 -42.84
C GLY A 43 -38.16 -6.32 -43.55
N THR A 44 -37.62 -6.97 -44.59
CA THR A 44 -37.91 -6.83 -46.04
C THR A 44 -37.36 -5.56 -46.75
N THR A 45 -36.23 -5.76 -47.45
CA THR A 45 -35.76 -5.23 -48.78
C THR A 45 -35.50 -3.73 -49.02
N ALA A 46 -34.52 -3.25 -49.79
CA ALA A 46 -33.36 -3.78 -50.56
C ALA A 46 -32.55 -2.54 -51.12
N PRO A 47 -31.69 -2.63 -52.15
CA PRO A 47 -30.22 -2.58 -52.07
C PRO A 47 -29.57 -1.35 -52.74
N GLY A 48 -28.27 -1.15 -52.53
CA GLY A 48 -27.47 -0.17 -53.26
C GLY A 48 -25.99 -0.55 -53.28
N ASP A 49 -25.48 -0.79 -54.48
CA ASP A 49 -24.20 -1.40 -54.81
C ASP A 49 -22.97 -0.47 -54.64
N GLY A 50 -21.84 -1.08 -54.25
CA GLY A 50 -20.49 -0.88 -54.82
C GLY A 50 -19.72 0.43 -54.60
N ASP A 51 -18.55 0.35 -53.96
CA ASP A 51 -17.22 0.49 -54.62
C ASP A 51 -16.06 0.21 -53.62
N PRO A 52 -15.05 -0.61 -53.97
CA PRO A 52 -13.81 -0.76 -53.21
C PRO A 52 -12.64 0.03 -53.85
N GLY A 53 -11.86 0.74 -53.05
CA GLY A 53 -10.54 1.29 -53.42
C GLY A 53 -9.82 1.75 -52.14
N ASP A 54 -8.76 1.08 -51.69
CA ASP A 54 -7.37 1.07 -52.18
C ASP A 54 -6.57 2.33 -51.76
N GLY A 55 -5.57 2.15 -50.86
CA GLY A 55 -4.30 2.88 -50.93
C GLY A 55 -3.78 3.65 -49.70
N ASP A 56 -3.07 2.94 -48.82
CA ASP A 56 -1.72 3.25 -48.25
C ASP A 56 -1.48 4.47 -47.31
N PRO A 57 -0.36 4.54 -46.53
CA PRO A 57 -0.36 4.93 -45.12
C PRO A 57 0.30 6.31 -44.94
N GLY A 58 -0.38 7.20 -44.23
CA GLY A 58 0.17 8.50 -43.88
C GLY A 58 0.76 8.47 -42.48
N ASP A 59 2.07 8.26 -42.40
CA ASP A 59 2.90 8.78 -41.31
C ASP A 59 2.84 10.32 -41.33
N GLY A 60 2.70 10.92 -40.14
CA GLY A 60 2.84 12.34 -39.89
C GLY A 60 1.57 12.94 -39.26
N ASP A 61 1.61 13.69 -38.18
CA ASP A 61 2.72 14.26 -37.41
C ASP A 61 2.17 14.55 -36.01
N GLY A 62 3.05 14.73 -35.02
CA GLY A 62 2.68 15.05 -33.66
C GLY A 62 1.86 16.34 -33.56
N ASP A 63 0.58 16.18 -33.31
CA ASP A 63 -0.30 17.22 -32.83
C ASP A 63 -0.21 17.19 -31.31
N GLY A 64 0.72 17.97 -30.77
CA GLY A 64 0.88 18.17 -29.33
C GLY A 64 -0.39 18.74 -28.71
N ASP A 65 -1.23 17.85 -28.20
CA ASP A 65 -2.02 18.13 -27.02
C ASP A 65 -1.11 17.83 -25.82
N PRO A 66 -0.64 18.82 -25.04
CA PRO A 66 -0.13 18.50 -23.73
C PRO A 66 -1.36 18.05 -22.96
N GLY A 67 -1.57 16.73 -22.91
CA GLY A 67 -2.73 16.10 -22.28
C GLY A 67 -3.07 16.84 -20.99
N GLY A 68 -4.38 17.04 -20.78
CA GLY A 68 -4.91 17.78 -19.63
C GLY A 68 -4.27 17.37 -18.30
N PRO A 69 -4.49 18.12 -17.22
CA PRO A 69 -3.74 17.95 -15.96
C PRO A 69 -3.66 16.47 -15.54
N LEU A 70 -2.44 15.99 -15.27
CA LEU A 70 -2.13 14.59 -15.00
C LEU A 70 -1.74 14.39 -13.51
N PRO A 71 -1.97 13.18 -12.95
CA PRO A 71 -1.40 12.79 -11.67
C PRO A 71 0.12 12.59 -11.76
N ASN A 72 0.77 12.51 -10.59
CA ASN A 72 2.18 12.15 -10.47
C ASN A 72 2.41 11.32 -9.20
N ILE A 73 2.63 10.02 -9.31
CA ILE A 73 2.86 9.15 -8.17
C ILE A 73 4.37 9.04 -7.88
N ASP A 74 4.85 9.88 -6.96
CA ASP A 74 6.29 10.00 -6.68
C ASP A 74 6.70 9.14 -5.48
N VAL A 75 7.21 7.92 -5.72
CA VAL A 75 7.71 7.06 -4.64
C VAL A 75 9.08 7.48 -4.12
N LEU A 76 9.85 8.29 -4.86
CA LEU A 76 11.17 8.76 -4.40
C LEU A 76 11.06 9.66 -3.16
N MET A 77 9.96 10.40 -3.01
CA MET A 77 9.69 11.20 -1.81
C MET A 77 9.49 10.37 -0.54
N THR A 78 9.29 9.06 -0.67
CA THR A 78 8.94 8.17 0.45
C THR A 78 10.14 7.40 1.02
N ARG A 79 11.33 7.59 0.45
CA ARG A 79 12.57 6.86 0.80
C ARG A 79 12.74 6.65 2.31
N ASP A 80 12.74 7.72 3.08
CA ASP A 80 13.03 7.66 4.52
C ASP A 80 11.98 6.81 5.25
N LEU A 81 10.69 6.91 4.86
CA LEU A 81 9.61 6.11 5.45
C LEU A 81 9.72 4.62 5.12
N VAL A 82 10.15 4.31 3.90
CA VAL A 82 10.39 2.92 3.49
C VAL A 82 11.59 2.38 4.27
N GLU A 83 12.72 3.09 4.25
CA GLU A 83 13.97 2.72 4.96
C GLU A 83 13.71 2.44 6.45
N ASP A 84 12.98 3.32 7.13
CA ASP A 84 12.67 3.21 8.56
C ASP A 84 11.70 2.06 8.91
N SER A 85 11.04 1.47 7.91
CA SER A 85 10.04 0.42 8.09
C SER A 85 10.49 -0.97 7.60
N VAL A 86 11.75 -1.11 7.18
CA VAL A 86 12.29 -2.39 6.71
C VAL A 86 12.57 -3.33 7.88
N TRP A 87 12.13 -4.58 7.79
CA TRP A 87 12.51 -5.63 8.72
C TRP A 87 12.34 -7.04 8.15
N THR A 88 12.90 -8.05 8.82
CA THR A 88 12.72 -9.46 8.47
C THR A 88 12.06 -10.28 9.56
N THR A 89 11.25 -11.26 9.15
CA THR A 89 10.60 -12.21 10.05
C THR A 89 10.40 -13.57 9.40
N THR A 90 10.42 -14.64 10.19
CA THR A 90 10.03 -15.98 9.76
C THR A 90 8.67 -16.33 10.32
N GLN A 91 7.72 -16.58 9.42
CA GLN A 91 6.35 -16.95 9.76
C GLN A 91 6.00 -18.33 9.17
N GLN A 92 5.16 -19.08 9.89
CA GLN A 92 4.63 -20.35 9.42
C GLN A 92 3.32 -20.11 8.68
N PHE A 93 3.21 -20.62 7.45
CA PHE A 93 2.00 -20.55 6.65
C PHE A 93 1.35 -21.94 6.48
N ALA A 94 0.05 -22.02 6.71
CA ALA A 94 -0.81 -23.16 6.38
C ALA A 94 -1.32 -23.06 4.92
N PRO A 95 -1.72 -24.18 4.29
CA PRO A 95 -2.20 -24.17 2.90
C PRO A 95 -3.43 -23.29 2.63
N ASP A 96 -4.23 -23.00 3.65
CA ASP A 96 -5.46 -22.21 3.61
C ASP A 96 -5.29 -20.80 4.19
N ASP A 97 -4.06 -20.39 4.56
CA ASP A 97 -3.80 -19.02 4.97
C ASP A 97 -4.05 -18.04 3.80
N CYS A 98 -4.61 -16.88 4.10
CA CYS A 98 -4.94 -15.86 3.12
C CYS A 98 -3.76 -15.45 2.24
N ALA A 99 -2.58 -15.26 2.84
CA ALA A 99 -1.34 -15.03 2.10
C ALA A 99 -1.00 -16.09 1.03
N ILE A 100 -1.44 -17.35 1.19
CA ILE A 100 -1.30 -18.41 0.19
C ILE A 100 -2.43 -18.31 -0.85
N VAL A 101 -3.67 -18.12 -0.41
CA VAL A 101 -4.85 -18.02 -1.29
C VAL A 101 -4.77 -16.83 -2.22
N GLU A 102 -4.32 -15.68 -1.72
CA GLU A 102 -4.08 -14.44 -2.47
C GLU A 102 -2.81 -14.48 -3.32
N GLY A 103 -2.00 -15.53 -3.19
CA GLY A 103 -0.76 -15.69 -3.95
C GLY A 103 0.39 -14.79 -3.49
N CYS A 104 0.32 -14.20 -2.30
CA CYS A 104 1.38 -13.38 -1.71
C CYS A 104 2.63 -14.19 -1.31
N ILE A 105 2.48 -15.51 -1.22
CA ILE A 105 3.50 -16.51 -0.96
C ILE A 105 3.20 -17.74 -1.83
N ASP A 106 4.22 -18.28 -2.50
CA ASP A 106 4.00 -19.39 -3.45
C ASP A 106 3.67 -20.73 -2.78
N GLN A 107 4.18 -20.98 -1.57
CA GLN A 107 4.12 -22.30 -0.93
C GLN A 107 3.94 -22.21 0.59
N PRO A 108 3.12 -23.12 1.18
CA PRO A 108 3.01 -23.24 2.63
C PRO A 108 4.33 -23.65 3.28
N GLY A 109 4.44 -23.46 4.59
CA GLY A 109 5.67 -23.74 5.34
C GLY A 109 6.21 -22.53 6.07
N ALA A 110 7.38 -22.70 6.70
CA ALA A 110 8.13 -21.59 7.26
C ALA A 110 8.70 -20.74 6.11
N ARG A 111 8.32 -19.46 6.07
CA ARG A 111 8.77 -18.48 5.07
C ARG A 111 9.45 -17.33 5.77
N ARG A 112 10.61 -16.93 5.25
CA ARG A 112 11.33 -15.75 5.70
C ARG A 112 10.93 -14.58 4.81
N LEU A 113 10.46 -13.51 5.42
CA LEU A 113 9.85 -12.35 4.75
C LEU A 113 10.70 -11.12 5.00
N LEU A 114 10.93 -10.32 3.96
CA LEU A 114 11.41 -8.94 4.06
C LEU A 114 10.18 -8.02 3.98
N ARG A 115 9.80 -7.43 5.12
CA ARG A 115 8.66 -6.51 5.26
C ARG A 115 9.13 -5.07 5.15
N PHE A 116 8.27 -4.22 4.58
CA PHE A 116 8.53 -2.80 4.36
C PHE A 116 7.22 -2.08 4.06
N SER A 117 7.09 -0.81 4.44
CA SER A 117 5.93 -0.02 4.07
C SER A 117 6.07 0.51 2.64
N THR A 118 4.95 0.77 1.98
CA THR A 118 4.92 1.46 0.68
C THR A 118 3.91 2.59 0.76
N TYR A 119 4.35 3.77 0.34
CA TYR A 119 3.53 4.98 0.23
C TYR A 119 3.57 5.42 -1.21
N THR A 120 2.43 5.86 -1.75
CA THR A 120 2.33 6.29 -3.15
C THR A 120 1.65 7.66 -3.22
N PRO A 121 2.40 8.75 -2.94
CA PRO A 121 1.82 10.09 -2.91
C PRO A 121 1.55 10.62 -4.31
N ASN A 122 0.36 11.16 -4.53
CA ASN A 122 0.06 11.93 -5.74
C ASN A 122 0.48 13.40 -5.56
N VAL A 123 1.58 13.77 -6.20
CA VAL A 123 2.15 15.12 -6.21
C VAL A 123 1.91 15.86 -7.53
N GLY A 124 1.05 15.31 -8.38
CA GLY A 124 0.66 15.91 -9.65
C GLY A 124 -0.32 17.08 -9.50
N VAL A 125 -0.92 17.47 -10.61
CA VAL A 125 -1.91 18.57 -10.66
C VAL A 125 -3.34 18.09 -10.93
N ALA A 126 -3.53 16.78 -11.00
CA ALA A 126 -4.83 16.12 -11.06
C ALA A 126 -4.86 14.85 -10.20
N ASP A 127 -6.07 14.44 -9.81
CA ASP A 127 -6.28 13.18 -9.12
C ASP A 127 -5.88 12.01 -10.04
N PHE A 128 -5.30 10.96 -9.45
CA PHE A 128 -5.27 9.67 -10.11
C PHE A 128 -6.64 9.01 -9.95
N VAL A 129 -7.31 8.73 -11.07
CA VAL A 129 -8.61 8.04 -11.08
C VAL A 129 -8.40 6.61 -11.58
N GLY A 130 -8.40 5.66 -10.64
CA GLY A 130 -8.21 4.24 -10.93
C GLY A 130 -9.42 3.58 -11.58
N GLY A 131 -10.60 4.18 -11.48
CA GLY A 131 -11.85 3.63 -12.02
C GLY A 131 -12.63 2.85 -10.97
N SER A 132 -13.74 2.22 -11.37
CA SER A 132 -14.60 1.43 -10.47
C SER A 132 -14.62 -0.04 -10.90
N PRO A 133 -14.55 -1.00 -9.97
CA PRO A 133 -14.66 -2.43 -10.28
C PRO A 133 -16.00 -2.81 -10.92
N THR A 134 -17.03 -1.98 -10.76
CA THR A 134 -18.33 -2.22 -11.41
C THR A 134 -18.34 -1.77 -12.88
N LEU A 135 -17.54 -0.76 -13.22
CA LEU A 135 -17.52 -0.16 -14.56
C LEU A 135 -16.37 -0.70 -15.43
N GLU A 136 -15.25 -1.03 -14.80
CA GLU A 136 -14.00 -1.45 -15.44
C GLU A 136 -13.45 -2.72 -14.76
N PRO A 137 -14.25 -3.82 -14.67
CA PRO A 137 -13.91 -5.00 -13.88
C PRO A 137 -12.58 -5.65 -14.27
N GLU A 138 -12.12 -5.46 -15.51
CA GLU A 138 -10.82 -5.97 -15.99
C GLU A 138 -9.61 -5.30 -15.34
N ARG A 139 -9.78 -4.15 -14.69
CA ARG A 139 -8.71 -3.43 -13.97
C ARG A 139 -8.61 -3.84 -12.50
N PHE A 140 -9.55 -4.67 -12.02
CA PHE A 140 -9.66 -5.03 -10.61
C PHE A 140 -9.73 -6.53 -10.41
N THR A 141 -9.25 -6.98 -9.26
CA THR A 141 -9.52 -8.33 -8.74
C THR A 141 -10.15 -8.23 -7.36
N TRP A 142 -11.07 -9.14 -7.06
CA TRP A 142 -11.65 -9.24 -5.72
C TRP A 142 -10.71 -10.03 -4.82
N ASP A 143 -10.49 -9.51 -3.63
CA ASP A 143 -9.78 -10.21 -2.56
C ASP A 143 -10.82 -10.80 -1.60
N GLU A 144 -10.94 -12.12 -1.57
CA GLU A 144 -11.90 -12.83 -0.71
C GLU A 144 -11.52 -12.77 0.77
N CYS A 145 -10.24 -12.59 1.08
CA CYS A 145 -9.74 -12.57 2.44
C CYS A 145 -9.80 -11.17 3.05
N HIS A 146 -9.61 -10.15 2.23
CA HIS A 146 -9.72 -8.75 2.62
C HIS A 146 -11.07 -8.10 2.29
N GLU A 147 -11.96 -8.84 1.62
CA GLU A 147 -13.32 -8.44 1.24
C GLU A 147 -13.39 -7.07 0.54
N HIS A 148 -12.41 -6.80 -0.34
CA HIS A 148 -12.40 -5.57 -1.14
C HIS A 148 -11.73 -5.77 -2.51
N TRP A 149 -11.92 -4.81 -3.40
CA TRP A 149 -11.33 -4.81 -4.74
C TRP A 149 -9.91 -4.24 -4.74
N HIS A 150 -9.01 -4.87 -5.47
CA HIS A 150 -7.66 -4.37 -5.73
C HIS A 150 -7.51 -3.96 -7.19
N PHE A 151 -6.97 -2.78 -7.43
CA PHE A 151 -6.47 -2.35 -8.73
C PHE A 151 -5.25 -3.18 -9.14
N LEU A 152 -5.29 -3.78 -10.32
CA LEU A 152 -4.27 -4.71 -10.81
C LEU A 152 -2.99 -3.98 -11.26
N ASN A 153 -1.83 -4.63 -11.07
CA ASN A 153 -0.51 -4.19 -11.54
C ASN A 153 -0.12 -2.76 -11.13
N TYR A 154 -0.53 -2.31 -9.94
CA TYR A 154 -0.23 -0.98 -9.45
C TYR A 154 1.23 -0.83 -9.01
N ALA A 155 1.80 -1.85 -8.36
CA ALA A 155 3.19 -1.82 -7.91
C ALA A 155 3.89 -3.16 -8.12
N ALA A 156 5.21 -3.12 -8.26
CA ALA A 156 6.08 -4.28 -8.33
C ALA A 156 7.21 -4.15 -7.31
N TYR A 157 7.41 -5.21 -6.53
CA TYR A 157 8.49 -5.30 -5.55
C TYR A 157 9.50 -6.34 -6.00
N ARG A 158 10.79 -5.99 -6.02
CA ARG A 158 11.87 -6.89 -6.41
C ARG A 158 13.04 -6.74 -5.46
N LEU A 159 13.71 -7.84 -5.15
CA LEU A 159 15.00 -7.81 -4.46
C LEU A 159 16.09 -8.14 -5.47
N LEU A 160 17.08 -7.26 -5.57
CA LEU A 160 18.21 -7.37 -6.48
C LEU A 160 19.49 -7.72 -5.71
N ASP A 161 20.33 -8.58 -6.27
CA ASP A 161 21.68 -8.81 -5.78
C ASP A 161 22.64 -7.66 -6.14
N GLU A 162 23.88 -7.73 -5.65
CA GLU A 162 24.95 -6.74 -5.93
C GLU A 162 25.23 -6.51 -7.43
N ARG A 163 24.78 -7.42 -8.30
CA ARG A 163 24.96 -7.32 -9.77
C ARG A 163 23.71 -6.78 -10.46
N GLY A 164 22.68 -6.38 -9.72
CA GLY A 164 21.40 -5.92 -10.25
C GLY A 164 20.54 -7.05 -10.81
N LYS A 165 20.79 -8.31 -10.43
CA LYS A 165 19.92 -9.43 -10.83
C LYS A 165 18.78 -9.56 -9.81
N ILE A 166 17.54 -9.66 -10.31
CA ILE A 166 16.38 -10.02 -9.49
C ILE A 166 16.58 -11.44 -8.91
N VAL A 167 16.60 -11.53 -7.58
CA VAL A 167 16.75 -12.78 -6.83
C VAL A 167 15.49 -13.19 -6.08
N ALA A 168 14.58 -12.25 -5.84
CA ALA A 168 13.23 -12.48 -5.36
C ALA A 168 12.30 -11.40 -5.89
N SER A 169 11.00 -11.71 -5.98
CA SER A 169 9.95 -10.76 -6.31
C SER A 169 8.88 -10.84 -5.22
N GLY A 170 8.25 -9.71 -4.92
CA GLY A 170 7.02 -9.68 -4.17
C GLY A 170 5.85 -10.05 -5.07
N HIS A 171 4.82 -10.64 -4.49
CA HIS A 171 3.71 -11.20 -5.25
C HIS A 171 2.44 -10.35 -5.17
N LYS A 172 2.35 -9.41 -4.22
CA LYS A 172 1.26 -8.43 -4.15
C LYS A 172 1.55 -7.28 -5.12
N MET A 173 0.97 -7.38 -6.31
CA MET A 173 1.05 -6.37 -7.36
C MET A 173 -0.24 -5.55 -7.50
N SER A 174 -1.27 -5.90 -6.72
CA SER A 174 -2.58 -5.27 -6.73
C SER A 174 -2.93 -4.67 -5.37
N PHE A 175 -3.55 -3.48 -5.38
CA PHE A 175 -3.82 -2.67 -4.18
C PHE A 175 -5.18 -1.99 -4.28
N SER A 176 -5.90 -1.84 -3.17
CA SER A 176 -7.02 -0.91 -3.10
C SER A 176 -6.48 0.52 -3.01
N LEU A 177 -6.84 1.38 -3.97
CA LEU A 177 -6.31 2.74 -4.07
C LEU A 177 -7.25 3.73 -3.38
N MET A 178 -6.76 4.31 -2.28
CA MET A 178 -7.55 5.15 -1.38
C MET A 178 -6.72 6.31 -0.83
N ASP A 179 -7.40 7.39 -0.43
CA ASP A 179 -6.80 8.53 0.24
C ASP A 179 -6.55 8.21 1.73
N LEU A 180 -5.50 7.43 2.02
CA LEU A 180 -5.21 6.94 3.37
C LEU A 180 -4.39 7.91 4.24
N ALA A 181 -3.56 8.75 3.61
CA ALA A 181 -2.73 9.72 4.32
C ALA A 181 -2.64 11.06 3.56
N PRO A 182 -2.90 12.21 4.22
CA PRO A 182 -2.58 13.50 3.63
C PRO A 182 -1.06 13.63 3.53
N TRP A 183 -0.56 13.93 2.33
CA TRP A 183 0.86 14.08 2.03
C TRP A 183 1.30 15.54 1.99
N GLN A 184 0.46 16.40 1.39
CA GLN A 184 0.69 17.84 1.31
C GLN A 184 -0.12 18.55 2.40
N ALA A 185 0.48 19.56 3.04
CA ALA A 185 -0.15 20.26 4.16
C ALA A 185 -1.41 21.04 3.77
N ASP A 186 -1.50 21.43 2.51
CA ASP A 186 -2.62 22.13 1.87
C ASP A 186 -3.47 21.21 0.99
N ALA A 187 -3.37 19.89 1.17
CA ALA A 187 -4.23 18.94 0.49
C ALA A 187 -5.71 19.22 0.85
N GLU A 188 -6.54 19.37 -0.19
CA GLU A 188 -7.99 19.38 -0.02
C GLU A 188 -8.48 18.03 0.54
N PRO A 189 -9.71 17.94 1.08
CA PRO A 189 -10.22 16.67 1.59
C PRO A 189 -10.14 15.53 0.56
N GLY A 190 -9.67 14.38 1.02
CA GLY A 190 -9.61 13.16 0.22
C GLY A 190 -10.97 12.75 -0.30
N LYS A 191 -10.99 12.19 -1.50
CA LYS A 191 -12.18 11.82 -2.26
C LYS A 191 -12.32 10.30 -2.40
N TYR A 192 -11.22 9.56 -2.38
CA TYR A 192 -11.19 8.15 -2.74
C TYR A 192 -11.08 7.25 -1.50
N PRO A 193 -11.80 6.11 -1.50
CA PRO A 193 -12.69 5.63 -2.55
C PRO A 193 -14.04 6.38 -2.53
N LEU A 194 -14.64 6.56 -3.70
CA LEU A 194 -15.99 7.13 -3.82
C LEU A 194 -17.06 6.08 -3.45
N HIS A 195 -18.27 6.54 -3.14
CA HIS A 195 -19.39 5.66 -2.76
C HIS A 195 -19.79 4.61 -3.82
N ASP A 196 -19.45 4.83 -5.08
CA ASP A 196 -19.69 3.90 -6.20
C ASP A 196 -18.55 2.89 -6.40
N GLY A 197 -17.60 2.83 -5.45
CA GLY A 197 -16.44 1.96 -5.50
C GLY A 197 -15.30 2.48 -6.37
N THR A 198 -15.42 3.70 -6.94
CA THR A 198 -14.31 4.29 -7.70
C THR A 198 -13.10 4.49 -6.78
N GLN A 199 -11.97 3.91 -7.17
CA GLN A 199 -10.69 4.03 -6.49
C GLN A 199 -9.81 5.10 -7.14
N GLY A 200 -8.84 5.61 -6.39
CA GLY A 200 -7.97 6.70 -6.84
C GLY A 200 -7.14 7.30 -5.72
N ILE A 201 -6.36 8.32 -6.06
CA ILE A 201 -5.54 9.08 -5.12
C ILE A 201 -5.66 10.57 -5.47
N SER A 202 -6.22 11.35 -4.54
CA SER A 202 -6.40 12.79 -4.69
C SER A 202 -5.07 13.52 -4.72
N VAL A 203 -5.02 14.68 -5.39
CA VAL A 203 -3.84 15.56 -5.32
C VAL A 203 -3.50 15.86 -3.87
N GLY A 204 -2.23 15.65 -3.50
CA GLY A 204 -1.75 15.90 -2.15
C GLY A 204 -2.04 14.80 -1.15
N TRP A 205 -2.62 13.68 -1.57
CA TRP A 205 -2.81 12.47 -0.75
C TRP A 205 -1.86 11.36 -1.17
N ALA A 206 -1.70 10.39 -0.27
CA ALA A 206 -1.00 9.14 -0.53
C ALA A 206 -1.88 7.97 -0.14
N ASP A 207 -1.79 6.91 -0.94
CA ASP A 207 -2.15 5.58 -0.50
C ASP A 207 -0.98 4.97 0.28
N ALA A 208 -1.29 4.18 1.31
CA ALA A 208 -0.32 3.76 2.33
C ALA A 208 -0.53 2.32 2.79
N TYR A 209 0.46 1.47 2.52
CA TYR A 209 0.50 0.05 2.90
C TYR A 209 1.64 -0.18 3.87
N VAL A 210 1.35 -0.25 5.17
CA VAL A 210 2.38 -0.35 6.21
C VAL A 210 2.94 -1.77 6.33
N SER A 211 4.20 -1.90 6.75
CA SER A 211 4.95 -3.18 6.80
C SER A 211 4.31 -4.31 7.62
N GLN A 212 3.32 -3.99 8.46
CA GLN A 212 2.65 -4.93 9.37
C GLN A 212 1.49 -5.67 8.71
N ILE A 213 0.90 -5.12 7.64
CA ILE A 213 -0.28 -5.73 7.02
C ILE A 213 0.11 -6.96 6.19
N ASP A 214 -0.87 -7.84 5.97
CA ASP A 214 -0.63 -9.05 5.21
C ASP A 214 -0.28 -8.72 3.75
N CYS A 215 0.56 -9.58 3.19
CA CYS A 215 1.11 -9.48 1.84
C CYS A 215 2.04 -8.29 1.55
N GLN A 216 2.41 -7.50 2.56
CA GLN A 216 3.30 -6.36 2.41
C GLN A 216 4.77 -6.76 2.67
N TRP A 217 5.29 -7.59 1.78
CA TRP A 217 6.64 -8.15 1.86
C TRP A 217 7.20 -8.63 0.51
N VAL A 218 8.49 -8.99 0.52
CA VAL A 218 9.11 -9.91 -0.43
C VAL A 218 9.50 -11.19 0.31
N ASP A 219 9.15 -12.34 -0.24
CA ASP A 219 9.60 -13.63 0.29
C ASP A 219 11.10 -13.85 -0.02
N ILE A 220 11.91 -13.90 1.03
CA ILE A 220 13.37 -14.05 0.95
C ILE A 220 13.83 -15.44 1.42
N THR A 221 12.92 -16.42 1.46
CA THR A 221 13.23 -17.78 1.89
C THR A 221 14.32 -18.39 1.03
N GLY A 222 15.41 -18.81 1.67
CA GLY A 222 16.56 -19.44 1.00
C GLY A 222 17.60 -18.45 0.45
N LEU A 223 17.40 -17.14 0.60
CA LEU A 223 18.45 -16.16 0.34
C LEU A 223 19.47 -16.16 1.48
N ALA A 224 20.74 -15.97 1.12
CA ALA A 224 21.85 -15.90 2.07
C ALA A 224 21.94 -14.49 2.70
N ALA A 225 22.64 -14.38 3.83
CA ALA A 225 23.10 -13.09 4.31
C ALA A 225 23.99 -12.38 3.27
N GLY A 226 23.87 -11.06 3.18
CA GLY A 226 24.58 -10.24 2.20
C GLY A 226 23.89 -8.91 1.92
N GLU A 227 24.44 -8.17 0.96
CA GLU A 227 23.91 -6.88 0.53
C GLU A 227 23.01 -7.05 -0.70
N TYR A 228 21.87 -6.37 -0.66
CA TYR A 228 20.83 -6.40 -1.67
C TYR A 228 20.28 -4.99 -1.90
N GLN A 229 19.45 -4.84 -2.93
CA GLN A 229 18.61 -3.66 -3.11
C GLN A 229 17.15 -4.07 -3.23
N LEU A 230 16.28 -3.49 -2.41
CA LEU A 230 14.84 -3.54 -2.60
C LEU A 230 14.46 -2.48 -3.64
N GLU A 231 13.88 -2.93 -4.75
CA GLU A 231 13.26 -2.09 -5.77
C GLU A 231 11.75 -2.10 -5.59
N ILE A 232 11.19 -0.91 -5.43
CA ILE A 232 9.75 -0.65 -5.45
C ILE A 232 9.48 0.17 -6.69
N THR A 233 8.66 -0.35 -7.60
CA THR A 233 8.22 0.39 -8.79
C THR A 233 6.72 0.50 -8.80
N VAL A 234 6.18 1.72 -8.85
CA VAL A 234 4.76 1.97 -9.09
C VAL A 234 4.50 2.14 -10.59
N ASN A 235 3.29 1.80 -11.03
CA ASN A 235 2.91 1.84 -12.44
C ASN A 235 3.98 1.24 -13.37
N PRO A 236 4.47 0.01 -13.12
CA PRO A 236 5.64 -0.55 -13.78
C PRO A 236 5.48 -0.71 -15.30
N ASP A 237 4.24 -0.86 -15.78
CA ASP A 237 3.92 -1.02 -17.20
C ASP A 237 3.52 0.31 -17.86
N ALA A 238 3.58 1.43 -17.13
CA ALA A 238 3.16 2.76 -17.58
C ALA A 238 1.72 2.79 -18.16
N VAL A 239 0.82 2.01 -17.56
CA VAL A 239 -0.60 1.93 -17.97
C VAL A 239 -1.41 3.10 -17.41
N ILE A 240 -0.98 3.69 -16.31
CA ILE A 240 -1.50 4.96 -15.79
C ILE A 240 -0.73 6.08 -16.49
N GLN A 241 -1.44 7.06 -17.05
CA GLN A 241 -0.80 8.24 -17.62
C GLN A 241 -0.45 9.24 -16.51
N GLU A 242 0.83 9.54 -16.36
CA GLU A 242 1.34 10.45 -15.35
C GLU A 242 2.10 11.61 -16.00
N SER A 243 2.30 12.70 -15.24
CA SER A 243 3.10 13.83 -15.70
C SER A 243 4.61 13.54 -15.70
N ASP A 244 5.07 12.66 -14.80
CA ASP A 244 6.41 12.11 -14.75
C ASP A 244 6.31 10.60 -14.45
N HIS A 245 7.23 9.82 -15.01
CA HIS A 245 7.40 8.40 -14.72
C HIS A 245 8.82 8.10 -14.21
N GLY A 246 9.70 9.10 -14.20
CA GLY A 246 11.10 8.97 -13.78
C GLY A 246 11.27 8.83 -12.26
N ASP A 247 10.23 9.12 -11.50
CA ASP A 247 10.11 9.05 -10.05
C ASP A 247 9.30 7.83 -9.57
N ASN A 248 8.90 6.95 -10.49
CA ASN A 248 8.11 5.74 -10.19
C ASN A 248 8.93 4.59 -9.59
N THR A 249 10.26 4.67 -9.55
CA THR A 249 11.12 3.58 -9.05
C THR A 249 12.02 4.03 -7.91
N LEU A 250 11.86 3.41 -6.74
CA LEU A 250 12.67 3.60 -5.54
C LEU A 250 13.58 2.39 -5.29
N LEU A 251 14.88 2.63 -5.06
CA LEU A 251 15.86 1.62 -4.64
C LEU A 251 16.32 1.86 -3.19
N ILE A 252 16.12 0.87 -2.32
CA ILE A 252 16.55 0.88 -0.92
C ILE A 252 17.66 -0.16 -0.70
N PRO A 253 18.84 0.22 -0.19
CA PRO A 253 19.86 -0.75 0.21
C PRO A 253 19.37 -1.62 1.38
N ILE A 254 19.57 -2.94 1.28
CA ILE A 254 19.15 -3.91 2.30
C ILE A 254 20.34 -4.78 2.68
N SER A 255 20.70 -4.79 3.96
CA SER A 255 21.71 -5.71 4.52
C SER A 255 20.99 -6.87 5.22
N LEU A 256 20.97 -8.04 4.58
CA LEU A 256 20.38 -9.24 5.18
C LEU A 256 21.39 -9.97 6.06
N THR A 257 20.96 -10.37 7.25
CA THR A 257 21.71 -11.28 8.12
C THR A 257 21.06 -12.68 8.14
N ASP A 258 21.67 -13.65 8.82
CA ASP A 258 21.08 -14.98 9.01
C ASP A 258 20.00 -15.01 10.13
N VAL A 259 19.82 -13.90 10.86
CA VAL A 259 18.86 -13.78 11.96
C VAL A 259 17.79 -12.78 11.55
N ASP A 260 16.55 -13.04 11.96
CA ASP A 260 15.47 -12.10 11.76
C ASP A 260 15.68 -10.85 12.62
N SER A 261 15.59 -9.67 12.01
CA SER A 261 15.70 -8.40 12.73
C SER A 261 14.53 -8.16 13.68
N GLY A 262 13.37 -8.78 13.41
CA GLY A 262 12.10 -8.37 14.01
C GLY A 262 11.67 -6.99 13.50
N PRO A 263 10.42 -6.56 13.80
CA PRO A 263 9.97 -5.22 13.43
C PRO A 263 10.96 -4.17 13.93
N PRO A 264 11.06 -2.98 13.30
CA PRO A 264 11.87 -1.90 13.81
C PRO A 264 11.53 -1.74 15.28
N GLY A 265 12.55 -1.88 16.14
CA GLY A 265 12.36 -1.67 17.56
C GLY A 265 11.79 -0.27 17.81
N PRO A 266 11.32 0.00 19.04
CA PRO A 266 10.98 1.36 19.43
C PRO A 266 12.07 2.35 18.97
N PRO A 267 11.67 3.55 18.48
CA PRO A 267 12.60 4.61 18.13
C PRO A 267 13.61 4.84 19.26
N ASP A 268 14.81 5.34 18.94
CA ASP A 268 15.84 5.63 19.95
C ASP A 268 15.35 6.56 21.08
N ASP A 269 14.34 7.38 20.79
CA ASP A 269 13.70 8.30 21.73
C ASP A 269 12.68 7.61 22.67
N TRP A 270 12.34 6.34 22.43
CA TRP A 270 11.43 5.56 23.27
C TRP A 270 12.07 5.21 24.61
N SER A 271 11.51 5.75 25.70
CA SER A 271 12.01 5.60 27.05
C SER A 271 11.26 4.55 27.88
N CYS A 272 10.09 4.11 27.45
CA CYS A 272 9.28 3.08 28.12
C CYS A 272 9.85 1.66 27.91
N PRO A 273 9.36 0.63 28.64
CA PRO A 273 9.92 -0.71 28.52
C PRO A 273 9.75 -1.23 27.08
N LEU A 274 10.84 -1.72 26.48
CA LEU A 274 10.84 -2.22 25.10
C LEU A 274 9.69 -3.19 24.75
N PRO A 275 9.25 -4.09 25.66
CA PRO A 275 8.15 -5.01 25.35
C PRO A 275 6.78 -4.35 25.17
N THR A 276 6.63 -3.06 25.47
CA THR A 276 5.34 -2.36 25.37
C THR A 276 5.23 -1.47 24.14
N TYR A 277 6.30 -1.30 23.35
CA TYR A 277 6.23 -0.55 22.10
C TYR A 277 5.59 -1.37 20.99
N GLY A 278 4.45 -0.91 20.45
CA GLY A 278 3.77 -1.60 19.35
C GLY A 278 3.46 -3.06 19.69
N ALA A 279 3.10 -3.31 20.93
CA ALA A 279 2.77 -4.63 21.46
C ALA A 279 1.36 -5.09 21.03
N ASN A 280 0.62 -4.23 20.33
CA ASN A 280 -0.78 -4.39 19.95
C ASN A 280 -1.65 -4.61 21.20
N ASP A 281 -1.37 -3.84 22.27
CA ASP A 281 -2.14 -3.83 23.50
C ASP A 281 -2.83 -2.50 23.78
N VAL A 282 -2.23 -1.60 24.57
CA VAL A 282 -2.82 -0.35 25.03
C VAL A 282 -1.94 0.82 24.60
N CYS A 283 -2.54 1.99 24.38
CA CYS A 283 -1.78 3.18 24.01
C CYS A 283 -0.90 3.69 25.17
N ASP A 284 0.41 3.51 25.05
CA ASP A 284 1.45 3.99 25.97
C ASP A 284 1.93 5.40 25.63
N CYS A 285 1.74 6.33 26.56
CA CYS A 285 2.04 7.74 26.39
C CYS A 285 3.18 8.24 27.26
N GLY A 286 3.78 9.35 26.84
CA GLY A 286 4.86 10.04 27.53
C GLY A 286 6.22 9.34 27.38
N CYS A 287 6.31 8.37 26.48
CA CYS A 287 7.46 7.51 26.29
C CYS A 287 8.54 8.11 25.37
N GLY A 288 8.48 9.40 25.03
CA GLY A 288 9.46 10.07 24.17
C GLY A 288 9.35 9.76 22.67
N ALA A 289 8.59 8.72 22.30
CA ALA A 289 8.15 8.45 20.93
C ALA A 289 6.69 7.99 20.90
N PHE A 290 6.04 8.10 19.73
CA PHE A 290 4.66 7.67 19.52
C PHE A 290 4.58 6.15 19.58
N ASP A 291 3.67 5.63 20.39
CA ASP A 291 3.34 4.22 20.42
C ASP A 291 2.40 3.85 19.25
N PRO A 292 2.78 2.91 18.37
CA PRO A 292 1.94 2.43 17.29
C PRO A 292 0.57 1.90 17.71
N ASP A 293 0.41 1.51 18.99
CA ASP A 293 -0.88 1.02 19.52
C ASP A 293 -1.89 2.16 19.74
N CYS A 294 -1.44 3.42 19.70
CA CYS A 294 -2.30 4.58 19.81
C CYS A 294 -3.11 4.86 18.53
N PRO A 295 -4.43 5.12 18.63
CA PRO A 295 -5.26 5.45 17.46
C PRO A 295 -4.95 6.82 16.83
N ASN A 296 -4.31 7.73 17.58
CA ASN A 296 -3.91 9.07 17.14
C ASN A 296 -2.89 9.69 18.13
N PRO A 297 -2.17 10.76 17.76
CA PRO A 297 -1.10 11.33 18.61
C PRO A 297 -1.60 12.30 19.69
N THR A 298 -2.89 12.31 20.04
CA THR A 298 -3.41 13.24 21.06
C THR A 298 -3.39 12.64 22.46
N ALA A 299 -3.29 13.47 23.50
CA ALA A 299 -3.34 12.99 24.89
C ALA A 299 -4.65 12.24 25.22
N ALA A 300 -5.72 12.48 24.45
CA ALA A 300 -7.00 11.78 24.63
C ALA A 300 -6.95 10.30 24.19
N ALA A 301 -5.93 9.91 23.41
CA ALA A 301 -5.71 8.52 23.02
C ALA A 301 -5.02 7.70 24.12
N CYS A 302 -4.42 8.35 25.12
CA CYS A 302 -3.63 7.70 26.15
C CYS A 302 -4.46 6.79 27.05
N GLU A 303 -4.05 5.53 27.13
CA GLU A 303 -4.64 4.55 28.05
C GLU A 303 -3.71 4.30 29.23
N VAL A 304 -2.40 4.34 29.00
CA VAL A 304 -1.38 4.23 30.05
C VAL A 304 -0.36 5.35 29.85
N CYS A 305 -0.02 6.08 30.92
CA CYS A 305 0.92 7.20 30.83
C CYS A 305 1.91 7.27 31.99
N ASN A 306 1.91 6.34 32.93
CA ASN A 306 2.80 6.35 34.10
C ASN A 306 3.80 5.17 34.09
N GLN A 307 3.97 4.52 32.95
CA GLN A 307 4.92 3.43 32.79
C GLN A 307 6.34 3.87 33.15
N VAL A 308 7.18 2.91 33.55
CA VAL A 308 8.59 3.19 33.82
C VAL A 308 9.25 3.74 32.57
N GLY A 309 9.67 5.00 32.62
CA GLY A 309 10.26 5.70 31.47
C GLY A 309 9.34 6.74 30.84
N SER A 310 8.04 6.71 31.13
CA SER A 310 7.15 7.82 30.78
C SER A 310 7.54 9.10 31.53
N CYS A 311 7.34 10.24 30.88
CA CYS A 311 7.48 11.55 31.50
C CYS A 311 6.33 11.86 32.48
N ALA A 312 5.15 11.26 32.32
CA ALA A 312 4.02 11.42 33.22
C ALA A 312 4.17 10.48 34.45
N GLN A 313 3.78 10.98 35.63
CA GLN A 313 4.11 10.35 36.92
C GLN A 313 2.92 9.69 37.62
N ASP A 314 1.68 9.89 37.15
CA ASP A 314 0.45 9.39 37.78
C ASP A 314 -0.43 8.68 36.74
N GLU A 315 -0.82 7.42 37.01
CA GLU A 315 -1.65 6.58 36.12
C GLU A 315 -3.04 7.16 35.91
N ALA A 316 -3.57 7.80 36.96
CA ALA A 316 -4.93 8.28 36.97
C ALA A 316 -5.08 9.65 36.29
N ASP A 317 -3.95 10.29 35.96
CA ASP A 317 -3.92 11.65 35.45
C ASP A 317 -2.82 11.87 34.39
N CYS A 318 -3.17 11.56 33.13
CA CYS A 318 -2.35 11.88 31.97
C CYS A 318 -2.37 13.37 31.57
N SER A 319 -2.85 14.29 32.42
CA SER A 319 -2.90 15.72 32.10
C SER A 319 -1.54 16.39 31.86
N SER A 320 -0.46 15.74 32.28
CA SER A 320 0.90 16.19 31.99
C SER A 320 1.37 15.84 30.57
N ILE A 321 0.67 14.93 29.88
CA ILE A 321 0.93 14.62 28.47
C ILE A 321 0.48 15.80 27.60
N ALA A 322 1.30 16.17 26.61
CA ALA A 322 1.01 17.27 25.72
C ALA A 322 -0.28 17.00 24.92
N PRO A 323 -1.26 17.93 24.87
CA PRO A 323 -2.58 17.66 24.31
C PRO A 323 -2.59 17.14 22.87
N ASN A 324 -1.61 17.55 22.06
CA ASN A 324 -1.50 17.21 20.63
C ASN A 324 -0.26 16.36 20.30
N ASP A 325 0.47 15.88 21.31
CA ASP A 325 1.64 15.04 21.12
C ASP A 325 1.80 14.09 22.32
N ASN A 326 1.19 12.92 22.21
CA ASN A 326 1.10 11.96 23.29
C ASN A 326 2.42 11.26 23.63
N ALA A 327 3.48 11.47 22.84
CA ALA A 327 4.83 11.01 23.15
C ALA A 327 5.52 11.89 24.22
N MET A 328 5.05 13.11 24.42
CA MET A 328 5.74 14.16 25.17
C MET A 328 4.89 14.69 26.32
N CYS A 329 5.54 15.29 27.32
CA CYS A 329 4.88 16.04 28.39
C CYS A 329 5.06 17.55 28.20
N GLU A 330 4.19 18.35 28.82
CA GLU A 330 4.34 19.82 28.92
C GLU A 330 5.37 20.26 29.98
#